data_AF-A0A1I6I4Z5-F1
#
_entry.id   AF-A0A1I6I4Z5-F1
#
_cell.length_a   1.000
_cell.length_b   1.000
_cell.length_c   1.000
_cell.angle_alpha   90.00
_cell.angle_beta   90.00
_cell.angle_gamma   90.00
#
_symmetry.space_group_name_H-M   'P 1'
#
loop_
_entity.id
_entity.type
_entity.pdbx_description
1 polymer ?
#
loop_
_entity_poly.entity_id
_entity_poly.type
_entity_poly.pdbx_seq_one_letter_code
_entity_poly.pdbx_strand_id
1 'polypeptide(L)'
;MKTNEFLTLLKENTDKSLVFEYAPGQLVGANYHITEVKNITVDSVDCGAGTDFWKETIIQLWESPQELGKRDYMTAYKAMGILNKVDKIKPMEKDVEVKFEYSNSVFHTAQLFVLSHQIKNNQILMLLGIEKTDCKAKETCGIPETTEQVAETSCAPGSGCC
;
A
#
# COMPACT_ATOMS: atom_id res chain seq x y z
N MET A 1 2.28 -2.78 -4.46
CA MET A 1 1.06 -3.12 -5.25
C MET A 1 0.81 -2.00 -6.24
N LYS A 2 0.53 -2.33 -7.51
CA LYS A 2 0.20 -1.32 -8.52
C LYS A 2 -1.24 -0.82 -8.41
N THR A 3 -1.49 0.39 -8.89
CA THR A 3 -2.80 1.03 -8.84
C THR A 3 -3.86 0.23 -9.61
N ASN A 4 -3.54 -0.30 -10.78
CA ASN A 4 -4.45 -1.16 -11.57
C ASN A 4 -4.80 -2.48 -10.87
N GLU A 5 -3.87 -3.09 -10.12
CA GLU A 5 -4.10 -4.29 -9.32
C GLU A 5 -5.11 -4.00 -8.20
N PHE A 6 -4.94 -2.88 -7.49
CA PHE A 6 -5.89 -2.45 -6.48
C PHE A 6 -7.29 -2.20 -7.07
N LEU A 7 -7.38 -1.51 -8.21
CA LEU A 7 -8.66 -1.27 -8.87
C LEU A 7 -9.33 -2.57 -9.34
N THR A 8 -8.55 -3.52 -9.85
CA THR A 8 -9.05 -4.86 -10.24
C THR A 8 -9.58 -5.61 -9.02
N LEU A 9 -8.81 -5.64 -7.92
CA LEU A 9 -9.21 -6.27 -6.65
C LEU A 9 -10.57 -5.76 -6.16
N LEU A 10 -10.78 -4.44 -6.17
CA LEU A 10 -12.05 -3.84 -5.79
C LEU A 10 -13.20 -4.21 -6.74
N LYS A 11 -12.92 -4.22 -8.05
CA LYS A 11 -13.91 -4.53 -9.09
C LYS A 11 -14.39 -5.99 -9.02
N GLU A 12 -13.52 -6.91 -8.64
CA GLU A 12 -13.85 -8.33 -8.52
C GLU A 12 -14.58 -8.67 -7.21
N ASN A 13 -14.60 -7.74 -6.24
CA ASN A 13 -15.10 -7.97 -4.89
C ASN A 13 -16.05 -6.89 -4.40
N THR A 14 -16.89 -6.36 -5.31
CA THR A 14 -17.73 -5.17 -5.08
C THR A 14 -18.63 -5.24 -3.84
N ASP A 15 -19.06 -6.44 -3.45
CA ASP A 15 -19.92 -6.74 -2.31
C ASP A 15 -19.22 -6.73 -0.94
N LYS A 16 -17.88 -6.75 -0.94
CA LYS A 16 -17.08 -6.88 0.28
C LYS A 16 -16.76 -5.52 0.91
N SER A 17 -16.66 -5.52 2.23
CA SER A 17 -16.14 -4.37 2.98
C SER A 17 -14.66 -4.18 2.71
N LEU A 18 -14.22 -2.95 2.51
CA LEU A 18 -12.83 -2.57 2.36
C LEU A 18 -12.29 -2.11 3.72
N VAL A 19 -11.31 -2.85 4.24
CA VAL A 19 -10.74 -2.65 5.58
C VAL A 19 -9.24 -2.44 5.44
N PHE A 20 -8.69 -1.52 6.23
CA PHE A 20 -7.27 -1.19 6.22
C PHE A 20 -6.66 -1.40 7.60
N GLU A 21 -5.59 -2.18 7.67
CA GLU A 21 -4.74 -2.29 8.85
C GLU A 21 -3.51 -1.40 8.64
N TYR A 22 -3.39 -0.32 9.41
CA TYR A 22 -2.33 0.68 9.23
C TYR A 22 -1.06 0.36 10.04
N ALA A 23 -1.19 -0.50 11.04
CA ALA A 23 -0.11 -1.06 11.85
C ALA A 23 -0.57 -2.40 12.43
N PRO A 24 0.33 -3.29 12.90
CA PRO A 24 -0.04 -4.62 13.37
C PRO A 24 -1.19 -4.63 14.39
N GLY A 25 -2.33 -5.20 13.99
CA GLY A 25 -3.55 -5.28 14.80
C GLY A 25 -4.34 -3.97 14.94
N GLN A 26 -3.96 -2.91 14.23
CA GLN A 26 -4.60 -1.59 14.29
C GLN A 26 -5.29 -1.26 12.97
N LEU A 27 -6.62 -1.13 13.02
CA LEU A 27 -7.45 -0.85 11.86
C LEU A 27 -7.80 0.64 11.75
N VAL A 28 -7.85 1.13 10.53
CA VAL A 28 -8.53 2.39 10.22
C VAL A 28 -10.02 2.20 10.58
N GLY A 29 -10.61 3.12 11.31
CA GLY A 29 -11.99 3.06 11.76
C GLY A 29 -12.99 3.05 10.62
N ALA A 30 -14.12 2.36 10.79
CA ALA A 30 -15.15 2.23 9.75
C ALA A 30 -15.81 3.57 9.33
N ASN A 31 -15.57 4.63 10.10
CA ASN A 31 -15.93 6.03 9.81
C ASN A 31 -14.95 6.72 8.84
N TYR A 32 -14.06 5.99 8.17
CA TYR A 32 -13.17 6.58 7.19
C TYR A 32 -13.88 6.98 5.88
N HIS A 33 -13.29 7.98 5.23
CA HIS A 33 -13.64 8.46 3.91
C HIS A 33 -12.39 8.47 3.03
N ILE A 34 -12.59 8.23 1.73
CA ILE A 34 -11.57 8.53 0.71
C ILE A 34 -11.76 10.00 0.34
N THR A 35 -10.83 10.86 0.71
CA THR A 35 -11.00 12.32 0.58
C THR A 35 -10.19 12.93 -0.54
N GLU A 36 -9.07 12.33 -0.91
CA GLU A 36 -8.18 12.84 -1.95
C GLU A 36 -7.45 11.71 -2.66
N VAL A 37 -7.17 11.88 -3.95
CA VAL A 37 -6.25 11.05 -4.71
C VAL A 37 -5.21 11.94 -5.36
N LYS A 38 -3.93 11.65 -5.09
CA LYS A 38 -2.78 12.43 -5.55
C LYS A 38 -2.00 11.58 -6.55
N ASN A 39 -1.77 12.09 -7.75
CA ASN A 39 -0.74 11.57 -8.62
C ASN A 39 0.54 12.34 -8.30
N ILE A 40 1.57 11.63 -7.85
CA ILE A 40 2.86 12.19 -7.49
C ILE A 40 3.87 11.79 -8.55
N THR A 41 4.70 12.74 -8.94
CA THR A 41 5.94 12.49 -9.67
C THR A 41 7.07 12.72 -8.68
N VAL A 42 7.96 11.73 -8.55
CA VAL A 42 9.18 11.85 -7.77
C VAL A 42 10.34 11.94 -8.73
N ASP A 43 11.07 13.04 -8.62
CA ASP A 43 12.33 13.30 -9.31
C ASP A 43 13.38 13.42 -8.22
N SER A 44 14.33 12.49 -8.20
CA SER A 44 15.24 12.33 -7.08
C SER A 44 16.69 12.21 -7.54
N VAL A 45 17.59 12.62 -6.67
CA VAL A 45 19.02 12.33 -6.78
C VAL A 45 19.51 11.77 -5.45
N ASP A 46 20.28 10.69 -5.48
CA ASP A 46 20.92 10.12 -4.30
C ASP A 46 22.24 10.83 -3.96
N CYS A 47 22.82 10.53 -2.80
CA CYS A 47 24.09 11.11 -2.36
C CYS A 47 25.29 10.72 -3.25
N GLY A 48 25.16 9.67 -4.07
CA GLY A 48 26.13 9.24 -5.07
C GLY A 48 25.96 9.93 -6.43
N ALA A 49 25.09 10.94 -6.52
CA ALA A 49 24.70 11.64 -7.76
C ALA A 49 23.93 10.77 -8.77
N GLY A 50 23.39 9.63 -8.35
CA GLY A 50 22.46 8.84 -9.15
C GLY A 50 21.10 9.52 -9.23
N THR A 51 20.59 9.74 -10.44
CA THR A 51 19.24 10.29 -10.65
C THR A 51 18.22 9.19 -10.79
N ASP A 52 17.01 9.39 -10.29
CA ASP A 52 15.89 8.46 -10.42
C ASP A 52 14.59 9.23 -10.63
N PHE A 53 13.65 8.60 -11.33
CA PHE A 53 12.37 9.21 -11.69
C PHE A 53 11.28 8.15 -11.66
N TRP A 54 10.27 8.35 -10.83
CA TRP A 54 9.11 7.48 -10.80
C TRP A 54 7.84 8.25 -10.47
N LYS A 55 6.72 7.55 -10.57
CA LYS A 55 5.40 8.07 -10.24
C LYS A 55 4.74 7.20 -9.19
N GLU A 56 3.82 7.77 -8.45
CA GLU A 56 3.05 7.11 -7.41
C GLU A 56 1.61 7.62 -7.42
N THR A 57 0.67 6.78 -7.00
CA THR A 57 -0.71 7.18 -6.72
C THR A 57 -0.95 7.06 -5.22
N ILE A 58 -1.42 8.14 -4.59
CA ILE A 58 -1.68 8.19 -3.15
C ILE A 58 -3.16 8.43 -2.92
N ILE A 59 -3.80 7.56 -2.14
CA ILE A 59 -5.20 7.67 -1.75
C ILE A 59 -5.27 8.05 -0.27
N GLN A 60 -5.88 9.19 0.04
CA GLN A 60 -5.99 9.67 1.42
C GLN A 60 -7.21 9.06 2.12
N LEU A 61 -6.97 8.47 3.29
CA LEU A 61 -8.00 7.99 4.21
C LEU A 61 -8.16 8.98 5.36
N TRP A 62 -9.40 9.34 5.68
CA TRP A 62 -9.69 10.27 6.78
C TRP A 62 -10.90 9.81 7.59
N GLU A 63 -10.72 9.68 8.90
CA GLU A 63 -11.79 9.31 9.84
C GLU A 63 -12.66 10.51 10.19
N SER A 64 -13.96 10.44 9.89
CA SER A 64 -14.90 11.51 10.21
C SER A 64 -15.24 11.52 11.70
N PRO A 65 -15.03 12.64 12.43
CA PRO A 65 -15.47 12.78 13.81
C PRO A 65 -16.99 12.73 13.98
N GLN A 66 -17.75 13.03 12.92
CA GLN A 66 -19.21 13.01 12.95
C GLN A 66 -19.79 11.60 12.85
N GLU A 67 -19.00 10.61 12.41
CA GLU A 67 -19.42 9.22 12.24
C GLU A 67 -18.76 8.28 13.28
N LEU A 68 -18.26 8.81 14.40
CA LEU A 68 -17.66 8.00 15.46
C LEU A 68 -18.59 6.87 15.92
N GLY A 69 -18.04 5.66 16.02
CA GLY A 69 -18.79 4.46 16.42
C GLY A 69 -19.53 3.74 15.28
N LYS A 70 -19.47 4.25 14.04
CA LYS A 70 -19.89 3.52 12.85
C LYS A 70 -19.18 2.16 12.80
N ARG A 71 -19.92 1.11 12.43
CA ARG A 71 -19.43 -0.28 12.40
C ARG A 71 -19.29 -0.82 10.99
N ASP A 72 -20.07 -0.28 10.06
CA ASP A 72 -20.07 -0.73 8.67
C ASP A 72 -19.00 0.02 7.88
N TYR A 73 -18.02 -0.74 7.41
CA TYR A 73 -16.96 -0.24 6.55
C TYR A 73 -17.49 0.12 5.15
N MET A 74 -16.78 1.00 4.47
CA MET A 74 -17.06 1.30 3.06
C MET A 74 -16.89 0.03 2.22
N THR A 75 -17.85 -0.26 1.34
CA THR A 75 -17.73 -1.40 0.42
C THR A 75 -16.78 -1.10 -0.73
N ALA A 76 -16.22 -2.14 -1.33
CA ALA A 76 -15.40 -2.03 -2.54
C ALA A 76 -16.18 -1.37 -3.69
N TYR A 77 -17.50 -1.63 -3.81
CA TYR A 77 -18.37 -0.93 -4.74
C TYR A 77 -18.35 0.59 -4.55
N LYS A 78 -18.51 1.06 -3.30
CA LYS A 78 -18.52 2.50 -3.00
C LYS A 78 -17.15 3.12 -3.24
N ALA A 79 -16.08 2.45 -2.84
CA ALA A 79 -14.70 2.88 -3.10
C ALA A 79 -14.45 3.02 -4.61
N MET A 80 -14.81 2.00 -5.40
CA MET A 80 -14.71 2.02 -6.86
C MET A 80 -15.51 3.16 -7.48
N GLY A 81 -16.71 3.45 -6.97
CA GLY A 81 -17.53 4.58 -7.40
C GLY A 81 -16.86 5.94 -7.17
N ILE A 82 -16.15 6.12 -6.06
CA ILE A 82 -15.38 7.33 -5.76
C ILE A 82 -14.18 7.43 -6.72
N LEU A 83 -13.38 6.36 -6.81
CA LEU A 83 -12.17 6.33 -7.63
C LEU A 83 -12.49 6.55 -9.11
N ASN A 84 -13.55 5.95 -9.65
CA ASN A 84 -13.98 6.18 -11.02
C ASN A 84 -14.42 7.62 -11.29
N LYS A 85 -15.02 8.32 -10.32
CA LYS A 85 -15.36 9.74 -10.47
C LYS A 85 -14.10 10.59 -10.51
N VAL A 86 -13.15 10.32 -9.62
CA VAL A 86 -11.87 11.02 -9.58
C VAL A 86 -11.11 10.80 -10.90
N ASP A 87 -11.01 9.55 -11.36
CA ASP A 87 -10.30 9.17 -12.58
C ASP A 87 -10.82 9.86 -13.84
N LYS A 88 -12.13 10.12 -13.91
CA LYS A 88 -12.74 10.86 -15.02
C LYS A 88 -12.36 12.34 -15.05
N ILE A 89 -12.10 12.93 -13.88
CA ILE A 89 -11.76 14.36 -13.74
C ILE A 89 -10.25 14.54 -13.89
N LYS A 90 -9.48 13.72 -13.19
CA LYS A 90 -8.01 13.69 -13.23
C LYS A 90 -7.58 12.22 -13.22
N PRO A 91 -7.20 11.67 -14.40
CA PRO A 91 -6.84 10.26 -14.52
C PRO A 91 -5.74 9.87 -13.54
N MET A 92 -5.95 8.78 -12.81
CA MET A 92 -4.94 8.18 -11.95
C MET A 92 -3.91 7.44 -12.80
N GLU A 93 -2.65 7.53 -12.40
CA GLU A 93 -1.59 6.69 -12.96
C GLU A 93 -1.85 5.24 -12.57
N LYS A 94 -1.93 4.33 -13.55
CA LYS A 94 -2.42 2.96 -13.33
C LYS A 94 -1.31 1.96 -13.09
N ASP A 95 -0.18 2.11 -13.78
CA ASP A 95 0.96 1.19 -13.72
C ASP A 95 2.04 1.66 -12.72
N VAL A 96 1.60 2.25 -11.61
CA VAL A 96 2.47 2.82 -10.57
C VAL A 96 2.05 2.30 -9.20
N GLU A 97 2.97 2.34 -8.24
CA GLU A 97 2.72 1.94 -6.85
C GLU A 97 1.56 2.77 -6.26
N VAL A 98 0.62 2.09 -5.62
CA VAL A 98 -0.45 2.74 -4.85
C VAL A 98 -0.08 2.76 -3.36
N LYS A 99 -0.22 3.93 -2.75
CA LYS A 99 -0.05 4.13 -1.31
C LYS A 99 -1.32 4.69 -0.67
N PHE A 100 -1.44 4.50 0.62
CA PHE A 100 -2.52 5.07 1.42
C PHE A 100 -1.96 6.08 2.41
N GLU A 101 -2.40 7.33 2.30
CA GLU A 101 -2.04 8.37 3.27
C GLU A 101 -3.02 8.36 4.42
N TYR A 102 -2.52 8.23 5.65
CA TYR A 102 -3.36 8.09 6.83
C TYR A 102 -2.68 8.64 8.09
N SER A 103 -3.51 9.15 9.01
CA SER A 103 -3.14 9.60 10.36
C SER A 103 -4.33 9.49 11.30
N ASN A 104 -4.08 9.50 12.60
CA ASN A 104 -5.09 9.71 13.63
C ASN A 104 -4.45 10.39 14.86
N SER A 105 -5.15 10.41 16.00
CA SER A 105 -4.67 11.08 17.23
C SER A 105 -3.41 10.46 17.84
N VAL A 106 -3.07 9.22 17.49
CA VAL A 106 -1.92 8.47 18.03
C VAL A 106 -0.93 8.00 16.95
N PHE A 107 -1.28 8.16 15.67
CA PHE A 107 -0.48 7.78 14.52
C PHE A 107 -0.26 9.01 13.62
N HIS A 108 1.00 9.40 13.44
CA HIS A 108 1.37 10.53 12.61
C HIS A 108 1.07 10.26 11.13
N THR A 109 0.91 11.32 10.35
CA THR A 109 0.66 11.18 8.90
C THR A 109 1.81 10.45 8.21
N ALA A 110 1.46 9.34 7.56
CA ALA A 110 2.38 8.56 6.75
C ALA A 110 1.70 8.14 5.45
N GLN A 111 2.51 7.93 4.41
CA GLN A 111 2.10 7.32 3.14
C GLN A 111 2.52 5.86 3.17
N LEU A 112 1.55 4.98 3.39
CA LEU A 112 1.76 3.57 3.67
C LEU A 112 1.68 2.75 2.38
N PHE A 113 2.65 1.86 2.19
CA PHE A 113 2.67 0.87 1.14
C PHE A 113 1.63 -0.22 1.41
N VAL A 114 1.11 -0.84 0.35
CA VAL A 114 0.35 -2.08 0.47
C VAL A 114 1.32 -3.25 0.53
N LEU A 115 1.52 -3.80 1.74
CA LEU A 115 2.41 -4.95 1.95
C LEU A 115 1.79 -6.24 1.43
N SER A 116 0.49 -6.42 1.67
CA SER A 116 -0.29 -7.54 1.13
C SER A 116 -1.79 -7.27 1.31
N HIS A 117 -2.63 -8.17 0.81
CA HIS A 117 -4.06 -8.14 1.05
C HIS A 117 -4.61 -9.55 1.30
N GLN A 118 -5.74 -9.63 1.99
CA GLN A 118 -6.44 -10.89 2.25
C GLN A 118 -7.94 -10.72 2.00
N ILE A 119 -8.58 -11.75 1.44
CA ILE A 119 -10.04 -11.79 1.31
C ILE A 119 -10.56 -12.84 2.28
N LYS A 120 -11.27 -12.41 3.33
CA LYS A 120 -11.85 -13.29 4.37
C LYS A 120 -13.14 -12.69 4.90
N ASN A 121 -14.10 -13.54 5.27
CA ASN A 121 -15.32 -13.15 6.01
C ASN A 121 -16.05 -11.92 5.44
N ASN A 122 -16.24 -11.88 4.11
CA ASN A 122 -16.89 -10.77 3.41
C ASN A 122 -16.13 -9.42 3.45
N GLN A 123 -14.82 -9.46 3.66
CA GLN A 123 -13.95 -8.30 3.71
C GLN A 123 -12.72 -8.48 2.82
N ILE A 124 -12.25 -7.37 2.27
CA ILE A 124 -10.91 -7.20 1.72
C ILE A 124 -10.11 -6.47 2.80
N LEU A 125 -9.15 -7.16 3.41
CA LEU A 125 -8.21 -6.59 4.36
C LEU A 125 -6.94 -6.18 3.63
N MET A 126 -6.65 -4.88 3.61
CA MET A 126 -5.42 -4.32 3.10
C MET A 126 -4.44 -4.17 4.26
N LEU A 127 -3.32 -4.88 4.19
CA LEU A 127 -2.24 -4.78 5.18
C LEU A 127 -1.28 -3.71 4.72
N LEU A 128 -1.26 -2.59 5.44
CA LEU A 128 -0.45 -1.43 5.12
C LEU A 128 0.81 -1.38 6.00
N GLY A 129 1.85 -0.71 5.52
CA GLY A 129 3.05 -0.47 6.32
C GLY A 129 4.04 0.45 5.64
N ILE A 130 5.20 0.60 6.27
CA ILE A 130 6.31 1.39 5.74
C ILE A 130 7.37 0.46 5.16
N GLU A 131 8.03 0.90 4.10
CA GLU A 131 9.33 0.35 3.72
C GLU A 131 10.43 1.06 4.50
N LYS A 132 11.48 0.32 4.87
CA LYS A 132 12.63 0.91 5.55
C LYS A 132 13.35 1.84 4.58
N THR A 133 13.75 3.01 5.07
CA THR A 133 14.63 3.89 4.30
C THR A 133 15.94 3.17 4.00
N ASP A 134 16.41 3.26 2.77
CA ASP A 134 17.65 2.62 2.32
C ASP A 134 18.56 3.64 1.63
N CYS A 135 19.88 3.42 1.75
CA CYS A 135 20.86 4.18 0.97
C CYS A 135 20.97 3.51 -0.41
N LYS A 136 20.53 4.20 -1.47
CA LYS A 136 20.63 3.68 -2.85
C LYS A 136 22.09 3.60 -3.34
N ALA A 137 22.98 4.45 -2.83
CA ALA A 137 24.40 4.51 -3.22
C ALA A 137 25.32 3.74 -2.23
N LYS A 138 25.00 2.48 -1.93
CA LYS A 138 25.69 1.68 -0.91
C LYS A 138 27.20 1.62 -1.11
N GLU A 139 27.63 1.29 -2.32
CA GLU A 139 29.04 1.21 -2.71
C GLU A 139 29.77 2.54 -2.51
N THR A 140 29.24 3.63 -3.06
CA THR A 140 29.83 4.98 -2.94
C THR A 140 29.92 5.44 -1.48
N CYS A 141 28.98 5.01 -0.63
CA CYS A 141 28.96 5.34 0.79
C CYS A 141 29.72 4.33 1.67
N GLY A 142 30.37 3.31 1.09
CA GLY A 142 31.12 2.29 1.84
C GLY A 142 30.23 1.42 2.75
N ILE A 143 28.95 1.29 2.41
CA ILE A 143 28.00 0.45 3.15
C ILE A 143 28.10 -0.97 2.57
N PRO A 144 28.48 -1.98 3.38
CA PRO A 144 28.60 -3.35 2.89
C PRO A 144 27.24 -3.89 2.45
N GLU A 145 27.17 -4.49 1.27
CA GLU A 145 25.96 -5.17 0.82
C GLU A 145 25.69 -6.42 1.67
N THR A 146 24.57 -6.41 2.40
CA THR A 146 24.06 -7.64 3.03
C THR A 146 23.56 -8.54 1.92
N THR A 147 24.35 -9.53 1.52
CA THR A 147 23.87 -10.63 0.67
C THR A 147 22.88 -11.45 1.49
N GLU A 148 21.59 -11.34 1.18
CA GLU A 148 20.61 -12.31 1.66
C GLU A 148 21.01 -13.68 1.11
N GLN A 149 21.63 -14.50 1.95
CA GLN A 149 21.88 -15.89 1.62
C GLN A 149 20.52 -16.58 1.52
N VAL A 150 20.02 -16.75 0.30
CA VAL A 150 18.98 -17.72 0.02
C VAL A 150 19.58 -19.07 0.36
N ALA A 151 19.21 -19.62 1.52
CA ALA A 151 19.55 -20.97 1.89
C ALA A 151 18.84 -21.92 0.91
N GLU A 152 19.52 -22.29 -0.17
CA GLU A 152 19.10 -23.39 -1.02
C GLU A 152 19.19 -24.68 -0.22
N THR A 153 18.09 -25.11 0.40
CA THR A 153 17.92 -26.51 0.78
C THR A 153 17.57 -27.31 -0.47
N SER A 154 18.55 -27.50 -1.36
CA SER A 154 18.45 -28.40 -2.51
C SER A 154 18.92 -29.79 -2.09
N CYS A 155 18.00 -30.58 -1.53
CA CYS A 155 18.22 -32.03 -1.41
C CYS A 155 18.19 -32.63 -2.83
N ALA A 156 19.31 -33.18 -3.28
CA ALA A 156 19.36 -33.95 -4.51
C ALA A 156 18.47 -35.21 -4.40
N PRO A 157 17.71 -35.60 -5.43
CA PRO A 157 16.93 -36.83 -5.39
C PRO A 157 17.89 -38.03 -5.31
N GLY A 158 17.90 -38.71 -4.16
CA GLY A 158 18.76 -39.87 -3.90
C GLY A 158 19.75 -39.72 -2.74
N SER A 159 19.77 -38.60 -2.01
CA SER A 159 20.75 -38.38 -0.92
C SER A 159 20.51 -39.15 0.39
N GLY A 160 19.42 -39.93 0.50
CA GLY A 160 19.26 -40.88 1.61
C GLY A 160 19.27 -40.26 3.02
N CYS A 161 18.85 -38.99 3.18
CA CYS A 161 18.63 -38.43 4.51
C CYS A 161 17.36 -39.04 5.12
N CYS A 162 17.55 -39.85 6.16
CA CYS A 162 16.51 -40.23 7.13
C CYS A 162 16.03 -39.05 7.96
#